data_AF-A0A1H8BJR3-F1
#
_entry.id   AF-A0A1H8BJR3-F1
#
_cell.length_a   1.000
_cell.length_b   1.000
_cell.length_c   1.000
_cell.angle_alpha   90.00
_cell.angle_beta   90.00
_cell.angle_gamma   90.00
#
_symmetry.space_group_name_H-M   'P 1'
#
loop_
_entity.id
_entity.type
_entity.pdbx_description
1 polymer ?
#
loop_
_entity_poly.entity_id
_entity_poly.type
_entity_poly.pdbx_seq_one_letter_code
_entity_poly.pdbx_strand_id
1 'polypeptide(L)'
;MPWSSGSVRRALDATLLILGLALAGSGSAQTAYITCQNGEVLSVIDVAQGVERARWPLPGKPAGVAVTGDALYTVSPDSKTVRRLDAKTGAVLAETVLDGGPIGVAHDAARGRLYVSDWYNARLWVLDDQTLAHLQDLTTAAAPAGIALSDDGRHLATAERDADRVTIFDADTLAILAQPQVGTRPFGLRFAPDGRLFVGNVGSDEVTVLDPASGATLATVPVGARPYGVAFAQSRAFVTNQYADTVSVISLDDLTLTATLDVGEYPEGIDATHDNTRIIVANWFSNTVSVIDAATLQVVNEIETGDGPRAFGLFITEDDR
;
A
#
# COMPACT_ATOMS: atom_id res chain seq x y z
N MET A 1 5.35 -37.14 -83.93
CA MET A 1 6.22 -36.26 -83.13
C MET A 1 5.97 -34.84 -83.62
N PRO A 2 5.81 -33.80 -82.78
CA PRO A 2 6.04 -33.72 -81.33
C PRO A 2 4.81 -33.33 -80.50
N TRP A 3 4.97 -33.46 -79.18
CA TRP A 3 4.11 -32.96 -78.11
C TRP A 3 4.31 -31.47 -77.85
N SER A 4 3.28 -30.78 -77.35
CA SER A 4 3.47 -29.67 -76.40
C SER A 4 2.31 -29.59 -75.41
N SER A 5 2.61 -29.87 -74.16
CA SER A 5 1.72 -29.80 -73.00
C SER A 5 1.58 -28.36 -72.50
N GLY A 6 0.34 -27.84 -72.50
CA GLY A 6 -0.01 -26.62 -71.78
C GLY A 6 -0.19 -26.92 -70.30
N SER A 7 0.71 -26.43 -69.46
CA SER A 7 0.61 -26.49 -68.00
C SER A 7 -0.15 -25.27 -67.49
N VAL A 8 -1.30 -25.49 -66.85
CA VAL A 8 -2.06 -24.46 -66.13
C VAL A 8 -1.36 -24.22 -64.79
N ARG A 9 -0.74 -23.05 -64.63
CA ARG A 9 -0.21 -22.56 -63.35
C ARG A 9 -1.39 -22.27 -62.41
N ARG A 10 -1.48 -22.99 -61.29
CA ARG A 10 -2.29 -22.56 -60.13
C ARG A 10 -1.51 -21.48 -59.39
N ALA A 11 -2.09 -20.29 -59.30
CA ALA A 11 -1.65 -19.25 -58.37
C ALA A 11 -2.02 -19.70 -56.94
N LEU A 12 -1.04 -19.71 -56.05
CA LEU A 12 -1.25 -19.84 -54.61
C LEU A 12 -1.38 -18.42 -54.06
N ASP A 13 -2.59 -18.05 -53.63
CA ASP A 13 -2.81 -16.87 -52.81
C ASP A 13 -2.18 -17.10 -51.44
N ALA A 14 -1.12 -16.35 -51.14
CA ALA A 14 -0.50 -16.30 -49.83
C ALA A 14 -1.16 -15.19 -49.01
N THR A 15 -2.12 -15.55 -48.18
CA THR A 15 -2.66 -14.66 -47.14
C THR A 15 -1.60 -14.48 -46.06
N LEU A 16 -1.02 -13.28 -45.96
CA LEU A 16 -0.14 -12.90 -44.85
C LEU A 16 -1.00 -12.71 -43.59
N LEU A 17 -0.88 -13.64 -42.64
CA LEU A 17 -1.40 -13.46 -41.28
C LEU A 17 -0.39 -12.61 -40.50
N ILE A 18 -0.71 -11.34 -40.25
CA ILE A 18 0.07 -10.50 -39.33
C ILE A 18 -0.35 -10.88 -37.92
N LEU A 19 0.44 -11.75 -37.27
CA LEU A 19 0.30 -12.05 -35.86
C LEU A 19 0.89 -10.86 -35.08
N GLY A 20 0.02 -10.00 -34.55
CA GLY A 20 0.43 -8.97 -33.60
C GLY A 20 0.86 -9.64 -32.29
N LEU A 21 2.17 -9.83 -32.10
CA LEU A 21 2.70 -10.07 -30.76
C LEU A 21 2.49 -8.79 -29.95
N ALA A 22 1.51 -8.80 -29.06
CA ALA A 22 1.52 -7.91 -27.92
C ALA A 22 2.80 -8.22 -27.15
N LEU A 23 3.76 -7.28 -27.16
CA LEU A 23 4.88 -7.29 -26.25
C LEU A 23 4.29 -7.10 -24.85
N ALA A 24 4.03 -8.21 -24.16
CA ALA A 24 3.87 -8.19 -22.72
C ALA A 24 5.15 -7.56 -22.16
N GLY A 25 5.04 -6.33 -21.69
CA GLY A 25 6.14 -5.65 -21.02
C GLY A 25 6.60 -6.56 -19.89
N SER A 26 7.88 -6.91 -19.89
CA SER A 26 8.54 -7.63 -18.80
C SER A 26 8.68 -6.69 -17.60
N GLY A 27 7.55 -6.36 -16.97
CA GLY A 27 7.54 -5.79 -15.64
C GLY A 27 8.24 -6.76 -14.68
N SER A 28 9.02 -6.22 -13.75
CA SER A 28 9.64 -7.05 -12.70
C SER A 28 8.53 -7.80 -11.95
N ALA A 29 8.71 -9.10 -11.74
CA ALA A 29 7.75 -9.91 -10.99
C ALA A 29 7.66 -9.34 -9.57
N GLN A 30 6.44 -9.04 -9.15
CA GLN A 30 6.14 -8.38 -7.89
C GLN A 30 4.93 -9.03 -7.26
N THR A 31 5.02 -9.21 -5.95
CA THR A 31 3.98 -9.84 -5.15
C THR A 31 3.31 -8.82 -4.24
N ALA A 32 1.98 -8.83 -4.21
CA ALA A 32 1.17 -8.05 -3.27
C ALA A 32 0.56 -8.96 -2.19
N TYR A 33 0.67 -8.57 -0.92
CA TYR A 33 0.18 -9.29 0.25
C TYR A 33 -1.02 -8.57 0.87
N ILE A 34 -2.22 -9.05 0.55
CA ILE A 34 -3.47 -8.39 0.92
C ILE A 34 -4.04 -9.04 2.17
N THR A 35 -4.02 -8.32 3.30
CA THR A 35 -4.72 -8.76 4.51
C THR A 35 -6.22 -8.65 4.31
N CYS A 36 -6.93 -9.77 4.39
CA CYS A 36 -8.36 -9.88 4.22
C CYS A 36 -9.00 -10.04 5.60
N GLN A 37 -9.46 -8.92 6.15
CA GLN A 37 -9.88 -8.78 7.53
C GLN A 37 -11.07 -9.69 7.88
N ASN A 38 -12.11 -9.71 7.05
CA ASN A 38 -13.31 -10.48 7.34
C ASN A 38 -13.08 -11.98 7.18
N GLY A 39 -12.36 -12.36 6.12
CA GLY A 39 -12.04 -13.74 5.77
C GLY A 39 -10.92 -14.36 6.60
N GLU A 40 -10.20 -13.56 7.39
CA GLU A 40 -9.09 -14.03 8.24
C GLU A 40 -7.99 -14.76 7.44
N VAL A 41 -7.64 -14.18 6.30
CA VAL A 41 -6.63 -14.71 5.38
C VAL A 41 -5.71 -13.60 4.89
N LEU A 42 -4.57 -14.01 4.35
CA LEU A 42 -3.70 -13.20 3.52
C LEU A 42 -3.78 -13.70 2.08
N SER A 43 -4.27 -12.87 1.17
CA SER A 43 -4.24 -13.14 -0.27
C SER A 43 -2.88 -12.71 -0.83
N VAL A 44 -2.24 -13.60 -1.60
CA VAL A 44 -0.91 -13.38 -2.19
C VAL A 44 -1.08 -13.30 -3.70
N ILE A 45 -0.86 -12.12 -4.27
CA ILE A 45 -1.18 -11.79 -5.66
C ILE A 45 0.11 -11.57 -6.43
N ASP A 46 0.25 -12.24 -7.59
CA ASP A 46 1.22 -11.81 -8.58
C ASP A 46 0.62 -10.66 -9.40
N VAL A 47 1.24 -9.49 -9.27
CA VAL A 47 0.75 -8.25 -9.88
C VAL A 47 0.87 -8.27 -11.40
N ALA A 48 1.92 -8.88 -11.94
CA ALA A 48 2.18 -8.91 -13.38
C ALA A 48 1.23 -9.85 -14.13
N GLN A 49 0.91 -11.00 -13.53
CA GLN A 49 -0.04 -11.98 -14.05
C GLN A 49 -1.49 -11.64 -13.70
N GLY A 50 -1.70 -10.83 -12.66
CA GLY A 50 -3.02 -10.40 -12.25
C GLY A 50 -3.83 -11.53 -11.62
N VAL A 51 -3.19 -12.41 -10.84
CA VAL A 51 -3.82 -13.59 -10.24
C VAL A 51 -3.42 -13.77 -8.78
N GLU A 52 -4.37 -14.18 -7.94
CA GLU A 52 -4.08 -14.69 -6.60
C GLU A 52 -3.41 -16.07 -6.73
N ARG A 53 -2.16 -16.17 -6.28
CA ARG A 53 -1.37 -17.41 -6.34
C ARG A 53 -1.47 -18.24 -5.07
N ALA A 54 -1.71 -17.59 -3.94
CA ALA A 54 -1.89 -18.28 -2.67
C ALA A 54 -2.84 -17.51 -1.76
N ARG A 55 -3.42 -18.25 -0.82
CA ARG A 55 -4.25 -17.71 0.24
C ARG A 55 -3.87 -18.40 1.55
N TRP A 56 -3.31 -17.65 2.48
CA TRP A 56 -2.80 -18.18 3.74
C TRP A 56 -3.74 -17.85 4.90
N PRO A 57 -4.01 -18.78 5.83
CA PRO A 57 -4.74 -18.47 7.05
C PRO A 57 -4.03 -17.40 7.86
N LEU A 58 -4.77 -16.37 8.30
CA LEU A 58 -4.26 -15.28 9.11
C LEU A 58 -5.34 -14.82 10.11
N PRO A 59 -5.52 -15.56 11.23
CA PRO A 59 -6.63 -15.33 12.17
C PRO A 59 -6.50 -14.00 12.92
N GLY A 60 -7.65 -13.49 13.40
CA GLY A 60 -7.72 -12.32 14.27
C GLY A 60 -7.96 -10.99 13.54
N LYS A 61 -8.72 -11.02 12.44
CA LYS A 61 -9.12 -9.82 11.68
C LYS A 61 -7.96 -8.99 11.10
N PRO A 62 -7.04 -9.60 10.32
CA PRO A 62 -5.80 -8.96 9.89
C PRO A 62 -6.04 -7.64 9.14
N ALA A 63 -5.25 -6.62 9.45
CA ALA A 63 -5.42 -5.26 8.93
C ALA A 63 -4.10 -4.62 8.49
N GLY A 64 -3.16 -4.46 9.43
CA GLY A 64 -1.87 -3.85 9.17
C GLY A 64 -0.94 -4.82 8.44
N VAL A 65 -0.19 -4.32 7.46
CA VAL A 65 0.81 -5.11 6.72
C VAL A 65 2.03 -4.26 6.37
N ALA A 66 3.22 -4.82 6.56
CA ALA A 66 4.49 -4.27 6.10
C ALA A 66 5.33 -5.40 5.50
N VAL A 67 5.72 -5.30 4.24
CA VAL A 67 6.63 -6.26 3.58
C VAL A 67 7.94 -5.58 3.20
N THR A 68 9.06 -6.28 3.38
CA THR A 68 10.39 -5.81 2.96
C THR A 68 11.25 -7.02 2.61
N GLY A 69 11.48 -7.25 1.31
CA GLY A 69 12.17 -8.44 0.83
C GLY A 69 11.47 -9.71 1.30
N ASP A 70 12.20 -10.60 1.97
CA ASP A 70 11.70 -11.90 2.43
C ASP A 70 10.89 -11.85 3.75
N ALA A 71 10.80 -10.68 4.40
CA ALA A 71 10.09 -10.52 5.66
C ALA A 71 8.73 -9.84 5.47
N LEU A 72 7.68 -10.48 5.96
CA LEU A 72 6.32 -9.96 5.99
C LEU A 72 5.87 -9.78 7.44
N TYR A 73 5.35 -8.61 7.79
CA TYR A 73 4.79 -8.31 9.10
C TYR A 73 3.30 -8.04 8.97
N THR A 74 2.49 -8.65 9.84
CA THR A 74 1.05 -8.44 9.85
C THR A 74 0.53 -8.18 11.25
N VAL A 75 -0.51 -7.34 11.33
CA VAL A 75 -1.20 -7.03 12.58
C VAL A 75 -2.66 -7.49 12.49
N SER A 76 -3.06 -8.31 13.45
CA SER A 76 -4.41 -8.83 13.66
C SER A 76 -5.03 -8.15 14.89
N PRO A 77 -5.83 -7.08 14.75
CA PRO A 77 -6.30 -6.27 15.87
C PRO A 77 -7.19 -7.03 16.85
N ASP A 78 -8.03 -7.96 16.37
CA ASP A 78 -9.00 -8.67 17.22
C ASP A 78 -8.31 -9.68 18.14
N SER A 79 -7.31 -10.40 17.61
CA SER A 79 -6.44 -11.27 18.41
C SER A 79 -5.25 -10.55 19.06
N LYS A 80 -5.10 -9.25 18.80
CA LYS A 80 -3.97 -8.39 19.21
C LYS A 80 -2.61 -8.93 18.81
N THR A 81 -2.55 -9.70 17.73
CA THR A 81 -1.37 -10.46 17.36
C THR A 81 -0.56 -9.72 16.31
N VAL A 82 0.76 -9.64 16.52
CA VAL A 82 1.73 -9.24 15.51
C VAL A 82 2.47 -10.48 15.08
N ARG A 83 2.59 -10.68 13.77
CA ARG A 83 3.30 -11.82 13.18
C ARG A 83 4.39 -11.34 12.26
N ARG A 84 5.50 -12.05 12.28
CA ARG A 84 6.53 -12.05 11.24
C ARG A 84 6.39 -13.36 10.48
N LEU A 85 6.25 -13.27 9.18
CA LEU A 85 6.10 -14.39 8.27
C LEU A 85 7.22 -14.38 7.24
N ASP A 86 7.57 -15.56 6.76
CA ASP A 86 8.36 -15.73 5.55
C ASP A 86 7.51 -15.34 4.34
N ALA A 87 7.94 -14.34 3.59
CA ALA A 87 7.16 -13.77 2.49
C ALA A 87 6.97 -14.76 1.31
N LYS A 88 7.84 -15.77 1.18
CA LYS A 88 7.77 -16.76 0.09
C LYS A 88 6.79 -17.89 0.41
N THR A 89 6.73 -18.31 1.66
CA THR A 89 6.01 -19.53 2.09
C THR A 89 4.80 -19.27 2.98
N GLY A 90 4.71 -18.09 3.59
CA GLY A 90 3.68 -17.77 4.58
C GLY A 90 3.91 -18.42 5.94
N ALA A 91 5.07 -19.05 6.15
CA ALA A 91 5.40 -19.66 7.43
C ALA A 91 5.57 -18.57 8.50
N VAL A 92 4.91 -18.74 9.65
CA VAL A 92 5.09 -17.85 10.80
C VAL A 92 6.48 -18.08 11.40
N LEU A 93 7.30 -17.04 11.40
CA LEU A 93 8.68 -17.05 11.91
C LEU A 93 8.76 -16.54 13.35
N ALA A 94 7.93 -15.56 13.70
CA ALA A 94 7.77 -15.06 15.06
C ALA A 94 6.34 -14.54 15.27
N GLU A 95 5.87 -14.59 16.50
CA GLU A 95 4.54 -14.10 16.89
C GLU A 95 4.61 -13.50 18.31
N THR A 96 3.89 -12.40 18.52
CA THR A 96 3.66 -11.83 19.84
C THR A 96 2.23 -11.33 19.97
N VAL A 97 1.70 -11.32 21.19
CA VAL A 97 0.37 -10.79 21.51
C VAL A 97 0.55 -9.55 22.36
N LEU A 98 -0.03 -8.44 21.92
CA LEU A 98 0.05 -7.15 22.60
C LEU A 98 -1.16 -6.94 23.51
N ASP A 99 -1.05 -6.01 24.46
CA ASP A 99 -2.09 -5.74 25.47
C ASP A 99 -3.13 -4.67 25.04
N GLY A 100 -2.83 -3.88 24.00
CA GLY A 100 -3.67 -2.78 23.51
C GLY A 100 -4.50 -3.07 22.26
N GLY A 101 -4.65 -2.08 21.39
CA GLY A 101 -5.36 -2.17 20.10
C GLY A 101 -4.41 -1.97 18.91
N PRO A 102 -3.66 -3.01 18.51
CA PRO A 102 -2.68 -2.87 17.44
C PRO A 102 -3.38 -2.74 16.07
N ILE A 103 -2.99 -1.76 15.25
CA ILE A 103 -3.56 -1.56 13.91
C ILE A 103 -2.50 -1.34 12.83
N GLY A 104 -1.83 -0.19 12.85
CA GLY A 104 -0.84 0.19 11.85
C GLY A 104 0.52 -0.44 12.15
N VAL A 105 1.31 -0.67 11.11
CA VAL A 105 2.64 -1.25 11.22
C VAL A 105 3.60 -0.60 10.23
N ALA A 106 4.84 -0.36 10.67
CA ALA A 106 5.93 0.09 9.82
C ALA A 106 7.23 -0.62 10.20
N HIS A 107 8.03 -1.00 9.20
CA HIS A 107 9.27 -1.74 9.39
C HIS A 107 10.49 -0.86 9.13
N ASP A 108 11.46 -0.91 10.04
CA ASP A 108 12.77 -0.25 9.93
C ASP A 108 13.87 -1.31 10.01
N ALA A 109 14.12 -1.94 8.86
CA ALA A 109 15.13 -2.98 8.70
C ALA A 109 16.53 -2.48 9.05
N ALA A 110 16.83 -1.19 8.80
CA ALA A 110 18.14 -0.62 9.06
C ALA A 110 18.50 -0.60 10.54
N ARG A 111 17.49 -0.54 11.42
CA ARG A 111 17.65 -0.52 12.87
C ARG A 111 17.14 -1.78 13.57
N GLY A 112 16.63 -2.76 12.81
CA GLY A 112 16.05 -3.99 13.35
C GLY A 112 14.78 -3.72 14.18
N ARG A 113 13.95 -2.75 13.76
CA ARG A 113 12.77 -2.30 14.51
C ARG A 113 11.49 -2.50 13.71
N LEU A 114 10.42 -2.86 14.43
CA LEU A 114 9.05 -2.83 13.93
C LEU A 114 8.23 -1.89 14.82
N TYR A 115 7.52 -0.95 14.21
CA TYR A 115 6.63 -0.02 14.91
C TYR A 115 5.19 -0.48 14.75
N VAL A 116 4.42 -0.49 15.83
CA VAL A 116 2.99 -0.87 15.82
C VAL A 116 2.19 0.17 16.61
N SER A 117 1.07 0.65 16.07
CA SER A 117 0.27 1.69 16.73
C SER A 117 -0.72 1.08 17.72
N ASP A 118 -0.83 1.68 18.91
CA ASP A 118 -1.80 1.28 19.93
C ASP A 118 -2.99 2.25 19.95
N TRP A 119 -4.04 1.88 19.22
CA TRP A 119 -5.24 2.71 19.06
C TRP A 119 -5.87 3.13 20.39
N TYR A 120 -5.79 2.29 21.42
CA TYR A 120 -6.50 2.53 22.68
C TYR A 120 -5.65 3.20 23.77
N ASN A 121 -4.31 3.21 23.66
CA ASN A 121 -3.43 3.65 24.75
C ASN A 121 -2.45 4.77 24.39
N ALA A 122 -2.69 5.50 23.28
CA ALA A 122 -1.91 6.70 22.93
C ALA A 122 -0.39 6.46 22.95
N ARG A 123 0.03 5.38 22.27
CA ARG A 123 1.44 5.03 22.09
C ARG A 123 1.69 4.29 20.79
N LEU A 124 2.96 4.22 20.41
CA LEU A 124 3.48 3.20 19.50
C LEU A 124 4.32 2.20 20.29
N TRP A 125 4.20 0.91 20.00
CA TRP A 125 5.19 -0.07 20.39
C TRP A 125 6.36 -0.04 19.42
N VAL A 126 7.58 -0.10 19.96
CA VAL A 126 8.78 -0.45 19.21
C VAL A 126 9.13 -1.89 19.56
N LEU A 127 9.15 -2.76 18.57
CA LEU A 127 9.48 -4.18 18.70
C LEU A 127 10.78 -4.49 17.97
N ASP A 128 11.51 -5.51 18.42
CA ASP A 128 12.59 -6.13 17.66
C ASP A 128 12.02 -6.80 16.41
N ASP A 129 12.57 -6.52 15.23
CA ASP A 129 12.00 -6.97 13.96
C ASP A 129 12.15 -8.49 13.73
N GLN A 130 13.06 -9.17 14.43
CA GLN A 130 13.24 -10.62 14.28
C GLN A 130 12.38 -11.41 15.26
N THR A 131 12.42 -11.02 16.53
CA THR A 131 11.81 -11.76 17.64
C THR A 131 10.44 -11.22 18.04
N LEU A 132 10.08 -10.01 17.60
CA LEU A 132 8.91 -9.25 18.04
C LEU A 132 8.89 -8.97 19.55
N ALA A 133 10.03 -9.06 20.21
CA ALA A 133 10.17 -8.66 21.60
C ALA A 133 9.95 -7.15 21.74
N HIS A 134 9.20 -6.74 22.76
CA HIS A 134 9.01 -5.33 23.07
C HIS A 134 10.33 -4.67 23.50
N LEU A 135 10.66 -3.54 22.86
CA LEU A 135 11.87 -2.77 23.14
C LEU A 135 11.55 -1.54 23.98
N GLN A 136 10.56 -0.74 23.55
CA GLN A 136 10.09 0.44 24.27
C GLN A 136 8.76 0.96 23.70
N ASP A 137 8.15 1.89 24.42
CA ASP A 137 6.95 2.62 23.98
C ASP A 137 7.32 4.05 23.56
N LEU A 138 6.71 4.55 22.49
CA LEU A 138 6.73 5.96 22.12
C LEU A 138 5.38 6.57 22.46
N THR A 139 5.37 7.64 23.26
CA THR A 139 4.13 8.34 23.60
C THR A 139 3.57 9.10 22.39
N THR A 140 2.27 8.97 22.16
CA THR A 140 1.49 9.71 21.16
C THR A 140 0.29 10.36 21.86
N ALA A 141 -0.62 10.98 21.11
CA ALA A 141 -1.99 11.22 21.55
C ALA A 141 -2.94 10.11 21.11
N ALA A 142 -4.23 10.34 21.37
CA ALA A 142 -5.30 9.39 21.22
C ALA A 142 -5.42 8.83 19.79
N ALA A 143 -5.69 7.53 19.72
CA ALA A 143 -5.92 6.77 18.49
C ALA A 143 -4.83 6.95 17.41
N PRO A 144 -3.56 6.62 17.70
CA PRO A 144 -2.56 6.50 16.66
C PRO A 144 -3.00 5.41 15.66
N ALA A 145 -3.03 5.75 14.38
CA ALA A 145 -3.54 4.92 13.30
C ALA A 145 -2.38 4.46 12.40
N GLY A 146 -2.20 5.07 11.23
CA GLY A 146 -1.10 4.77 10.32
C GLY A 146 0.26 5.15 10.90
N ILE A 147 1.28 4.42 10.45
CA ILE A 147 2.69 4.70 10.72
C ILE A 147 3.42 4.64 9.39
N ALA A 148 4.35 5.56 9.13
CA ALA A 148 5.26 5.48 8.00
C ALA A 148 6.68 5.84 8.41
N LEU A 149 7.64 5.18 7.77
CA LEU A 149 9.06 5.53 7.81
C LEU A 149 9.42 6.17 6.46
N SER A 150 10.23 7.23 6.46
CA SER A 150 10.74 7.81 5.22
C SER A 150 11.77 6.91 4.55
N ASP A 151 11.88 6.95 3.22
CA ASP A 151 12.80 6.10 2.45
C ASP A 151 14.27 6.29 2.83
N ASP A 152 14.64 7.50 3.26
CA ASP A 152 15.97 7.81 3.76
C ASP A 152 16.20 7.35 5.22
N GLY A 153 15.18 6.76 5.85
CA GLY A 153 15.21 6.25 7.21
C GLY A 153 15.37 7.32 8.28
N ARG A 154 15.09 8.60 7.99
CA ARG A 154 15.30 9.72 8.93
C ARG A 154 14.08 10.06 9.76
N HIS A 155 12.88 9.91 9.21
CA HIS A 155 11.64 10.33 9.86
C HIS A 155 10.70 9.13 10.04
N LEU A 156 10.13 9.01 11.24
CA LEU A 156 9.02 8.13 11.54
C LEU A 156 7.82 9.01 11.87
N ALA A 157 6.65 8.74 11.29
CA ALA A 157 5.45 9.55 11.54
C ALA A 157 4.25 8.67 11.85
N THR A 158 3.35 9.17 12.71
CA THR A 158 2.06 8.54 13.00
C THR A 158 0.92 9.55 13.00
N ALA A 159 -0.23 9.15 12.45
CA ALA A 159 -1.46 9.94 12.47
C ALA A 159 -2.24 9.63 13.74
N GLU A 160 -2.55 10.64 14.52
CA GLU A 160 -3.25 10.55 15.80
C GLU A 160 -4.70 10.99 15.58
N ARG A 161 -5.55 10.04 15.21
CA ARG A 161 -6.86 10.29 14.61
C ARG A 161 -7.75 11.17 15.48
N ASP A 162 -7.86 10.84 16.77
CA ASP A 162 -8.79 11.55 17.66
C ASP A 162 -8.18 12.84 18.24
N ALA A 163 -6.94 13.16 17.83
CA ALA A 163 -6.23 14.39 18.18
C ALA A 163 -6.04 15.35 16.99
N ASP A 164 -6.54 15.00 15.79
CA ASP A 164 -6.41 15.78 14.56
C ASP A 164 -4.97 16.24 14.28
N ARG A 165 -4.01 15.32 14.49
CA ARG A 165 -2.58 15.62 14.52
C ARG A 165 -1.73 14.50 13.91
N VAL A 166 -0.51 14.86 13.51
CA VAL A 166 0.58 13.91 13.27
C VAL A 166 1.68 14.13 14.30
N THR A 167 2.28 13.06 14.83
CA THR A 167 3.57 13.14 15.54
C THR A 167 4.66 12.61 14.62
N ILE A 168 5.74 13.39 14.46
CA ILE A 168 6.92 13.06 13.67
C ILE A 168 8.10 12.90 14.62
N PHE A 169 8.79 11.78 14.50
CA PHE A 169 9.97 11.40 15.27
C PHE A 169 11.20 11.36 14.38
N ASP A 170 12.36 11.63 14.97
CA ASP A 170 13.65 11.25 14.42
C ASP A 170 13.79 9.73 14.52
N ALA A 171 13.99 9.02 13.41
CA ALA A 171 13.94 7.56 13.41
C ALA A 171 15.16 6.91 14.10
N ASP A 172 16.29 7.61 14.19
CA ASP A 172 17.48 7.14 14.92
C ASP A 172 17.25 7.16 16.42
N THR A 173 16.95 8.35 16.93
CA THR A 173 16.88 8.66 18.37
C THR A 173 15.51 8.43 18.96
N LEU A 174 14.47 8.38 18.11
CA LEU A 174 13.05 8.30 18.48
C LEU A 174 12.56 9.50 19.29
N ALA A 175 13.29 10.62 19.22
CA ALA A 175 12.87 11.89 19.77
C ALA A 175 11.80 12.53 18.88
N ILE A 176 10.82 13.20 19.49
CA ILE A 176 9.80 13.97 18.75
C ILE A 176 10.48 15.17 18.08
N LEU A 177 10.30 15.30 16.77
CA LEU A 177 10.74 16.42 15.95
C LEU A 177 9.63 17.47 15.81
N ALA A 178 8.42 17.03 15.49
CA ALA A 178 7.29 17.91 15.23
C ALA A 178 5.96 17.25 15.56
N GLN A 179 4.95 18.08 15.89
CA GLN A 179 3.59 17.63 16.18
C GLN A 179 2.54 18.55 15.52
N PRO A 180 2.51 18.64 14.18
CA PRO A 180 1.61 19.55 13.48
C PRO A 180 0.15 19.10 13.52
N GLN A 181 -0.74 20.07 13.74
CA GLN A 181 -2.18 19.89 13.50
C GLN A 181 -2.43 19.69 11.99
N VAL A 182 -3.36 18.81 11.67
CA VAL A 182 -3.77 18.51 10.28
C VAL A 182 -5.31 18.61 10.18
N GLY A 183 -5.88 18.07 9.11
CA GLY A 183 -7.34 17.96 8.99
C GLY A 183 -7.94 17.01 10.03
N THR A 184 -9.26 16.84 9.96
CA THR A 184 -9.99 16.05 10.94
C THR A 184 -9.79 14.55 10.73
N ARG A 185 -9.56 13.82 11.81
CA ARG A 185 -9.42 12.36 11.85
C ARG A 185 -8.41 11.82 10.83
N PRO A 186 -7.13 12.23 10.90
CA PRO A 186 -6.10 11.67 10.05
C PRO A 186 -5.98 10.16 10.27
N PHE A 187 -5.68 9.39 9.21
CA PHE A 187 -5.60 7.94 9.30
C PHE A 187 -4.36 7.35 8.63
N GLY A 188 -4.35 7.24 7.30
CA GLY A 188 -3.17 6.82 6.56
C GLY A 188 -2.27 8.01 6.24
N LEU A 189 -0.97 7.75 6.22
CA LEU A 189 0.05 8.73 5.87
C LEU A 189 1.21 8.02 5.16
N ARG A 190 1.88 8.74 4.26
CA ARG A 190 3.07 8.21 3.57
C ARG A 190 4.01 9.35 3.17
N PHE A 191 5.30 9.07 3.26
CA PHE A 191 6.34 9.96 2.73
C PHE A 191 6.41 9.83 1.20
N ALA A 192 6.39 10.95 0.51
CA ALA A 192 6.67 11.04 -0.92
C ALA A 192 8.17 10.81 -1.19
N PRO A 193 8.57 10.43 -2.41
CA PRO A 193 9.98 10.26 -2.78
C PRO A 193 10.85 11.51 -2.61
N ASP A 194 10.24 12.70 -2.56
CA ASP A 194 10.92 13.97 -2.28
C ASP A 194 11.02 14.31 -0.78
N GLY A 195 10.55 13.42 0.09
CA GLY A 195 10.60 13.54 1.54
C GLY A 195 9.40 14.26 2.17
N ARG A 196 8.47 14.84 1.40
CA ARG A 196 7.25 15.44 1.97
C ARG A 196 6.32 14.38 2.55
N LEU A 197 5.59 14.71 3.60
CA LEU A 197 4.64 13.79 4.24
C LEU A 197 3.21 14.11 3.83
N PHE A 198 2.50 13.15 3.23
CA PHE A 198 1.10 13.26 2.85
C PHE A 198 0.22 12.53 3.88
N VAL A 199 -0.88 13.16 4.29
CA VAL A 199 -1.76 12.69 5.36
C VAL A 199 -3.21 12.72 4.86
N GLY A 200 -3.86 11.56 4.81
CA GLY A 200 -5.29 11.46 4.49
C GLY A 200 -6.15 11.81 5.71
N ASN A 201 -6.89 12.91 5.63
CA ASN A 201 -7.77 13.38 6.70
C ASN A 201 -9.20 12.90 6.48
N VAL A 202 -9.51 11.73 7.04
CA VAL A 202 -10.78 11.03 6.82
C VAL A 202 -11.99 11.91 7.17
N GLY A 203 -11.90 12.71 8.24
CA GLY A 203 -13.03 13.50 8.73
C GLY A 203 -13.28 14.81 7.98
N SER A 204 -12.32 15.30 7.20
CA SER A 204 -12.40 16.60 6.50
C SER A 204 -12.25 16.51 4.97
N ASP A 205 -12.22 15.30 4.40
CA ASP A 205 -12.23 15.05 2.95
C ASP A 205 -11.09 15.76 2.19
N GLU A 206 -9.91 15.82 2.81
CA GLU A 206 -8.73 16.49 2.27
C GLU A 206 -7.42 15.75 2.61
N VAL A 207 -6.37 16.06 1.88
CA VAL A 207 -5.00 15.63 2.17
C VAL A 207 -4.17 16.82 2.64
N THR A 208 -3.51 16.67 3.79
CA THR A 208 -2.50 17.65 4.24
C THR A 208 -1.11 17.20 3.79
N VAL A 209 -0.33 18.12 3.23
CA VAL A 209 1.07 17.90 2.85
C VAL A 209 1.97 18.68 3.81
N LEU A 210 2.91 18.00 4.45
CA LEU A 210 3.78 18.55 5.47
C LEU A 210 5.26 18.48 5.06
N ASP A 211 6.04 19.48 5.45
CA ASP A 211 7.49 19.36 5.60
C ASP A 211 7.77 18.62 6.91
N PRO A 212 8.41 17.43 6.89
CA PRO A 212 8.54 16.63 8.11
C PRO A 212 9.60 17.14 9.09
N ALA A 213 10.58 17.92 8.62
CA ALA A 213 11.66 18.43 9.46
C ALA A 213 11.18 19.59 10.33
N SER A 214 10.32 20.45 9.78
CA SER A 214 9.76 21.62 10.46
C SER A 214 8.33 21.41 11.00
N GLY A 215 7.61 20.42 10.47
CA GLY A 215 6.17 20.25 10.69
C GLY A 215 5.31 21.28 9.96
N ALA A 216 5.87 22.09 9.05
CA ALA A 216 5.10 23.12 8.36
C ALA A 216 4.13 22.51 7.35
N THR A 217 2.89 23.02 7.34
CA THR A 217 1.91 22.68 6.29
C THR A 217 2.27 23.37 4.98
N LEU A 218 2.57 22.57 3.96
CA LEU A 218 2.92 23.01 2.61
C LEU A 218 1.68 23.21 1.74
N ALA A 219 0.68 22.33 1.89
CA ALA A 219 -0.60 22.44 1.22
C ALA A 219 -1.69 21.65 1.95
N THR A 220 -2.93 22.01 1.63
CA THR A 220 -4.13 21.22 1.93
C THR A 220 -4.92 21.07 0.65
N VAL A 221 -5.14 19.84 0.22
CA VAL A 221 -5.73 19.51 -1.09
C VAL A 221 -7.05 18.79 -0.88
N PRO A 222 -8.20 19.39 -1.24
CA PRO A 222 -9.49 18.71 -1.21
C PRO A 222 -9.49 17.51 -2.15
N VAL A 223 -10.08 16.40 -1.71
CA VAL A 223 -10.16 15.13 -2.46
C VAL A 223 -11.56 14.53 -2.34
N GLY A 224 -11.74 13.27 -2.74
CA GLY A 224 -13.00 12.54 -2.54
C GLY A 224 -13.29 12.25 -1.06
N ALA A 225 -14.50 11.74 -0.80
CA ALA A 225 -14.99 11.52 0.55
C ALA A 225 -14.19 10.44 1.30
N ARG A 226 -13.82 10.74 2.55
CA ARG A 226 -13.09 9.87 3.48
C ARG A 226 -11.75 9.37 2.90
N PRO A 227 -10.78 10.27 2.63
CA PRO A 227 -9.47 9.86 2.13
C PRO A 227 -8.73 9.04 3.19
N TYR A 228 -8.15 7.91 2.77
CA TYR A 228 -7.64 6.91 3.70
C TYR A 228 -6.15 6.61 3.53
N GLY A 229 -5.76 5.93 2.45
CA GLY A 229 -4.37 5.58 2.14
C GLY A 229 -3.76 6.50 1.09
N VAL A 230 -2.43 6.58 1.04
CA VAL A 230 -1.68 7.35 0.04
C VAL A 230 -0.55 6.49 -0.53
N ALA A 231 -0.40 6.46 -1.85
CA ALA A 231 0.73 5.87 -2.56
C ALA A 231 1.28 6.84 -3.61
N PHE A 232 2.50 6.59 -4.11
CA PHE A 232 3.16 7.47 -5.06
C PHE A 232 3.65 6.69 -6.27
N ALA A 233 3.44 7.24 -7.46
CA ALA A 233 4.00 6.74 -8.71
C ALA A 233 4.02 7.87 -9.76
N GLN A 234 5.00 7.88 -10.66
CA GLN A 234 5.07 8.82 -11.80
C GLN A 234 4.89 10.31 -11.39
N SER A 235 5.56 10.74 -10.31
CA SER A 235 5.44 12.10 -9.76
C SER A 235 4.01 12.51 -9.38
N ARG A 236 3.19 11.54 -8.96
CA ARG A 236 1.82 11.76 -8.49
C ARG A 236 1.59 11.05 -7.17
N ALA A 237 0.74 11.63 -6.33
CA ALA A 237 0.14 10.94 -5.19
C ALA A 237 -1.22 10.37 -5.61
N PHE A 238 -1.52 9.15 -5.17
CA PHE A 238 -2.79 8.47 -5.36
C PHE A 238 -3.40 8.23 -3.99
N VAL A 239 -4.67 8.62 -3.83
CA VAL A 239 -5.35 8.66 -2.52
C VAL A 239 -6.67 7.93 -2.61
N THR A 240 -6.87 6.88 -1.80
CA THR A 240 -8.15 6.15 -1.75
C THR A 240 -9.20 6.95 -1.01
N ASN A 241 -10.41 7.04 -1.57
CA ASN A 241 -11.55 7.75 -0.98
C ASN A 241 -12.65 6.73 -0.63
N GLN A 242 -12.74 6.32 0.63
CA GLN A 242 -13.57 5.17 1.03
C GLN A 242 -15.04 5.31 0.66
N TYR A 243 -15.63 6.48 0.88
CA TYR A 243 -17.09 6.67 0.72
C TYR A 243 -17.47 7.21 -0.65
N ALA A 244 -16.46 7.43 -1.51
CA ALA A 244 -16.65 7.88 -2.87
C ALA A 244 -16.24 6.83 -3.90
N ASP A 245 -15.83 5.62 -3.47
CA ASP A 245 -15.43 4.50 -4.34
C ASP A 245 -14.44 4.88 -5.44
N THR A 246 -13.51 5.79 -5.09
CA THR A 246 -12.60 6.42 -6.05
C THR A 246 -11.18 6.53 -5.51
N VAL A 247 -10.24 6.79 -6.42
CA VAL A 247 -8.87 7.23 -6.14
C VAL A 247 -8.66 8.64 -6.67
N SER A 248 -8.26 9.56 -5.81
CA SER A 248 -7.84 10.92 -6.19
C SER A 248 -6.37 10.92 -6.63
N VAL A 249 -6.03 11.70 -7.66
CA VAL A 249 -4.66 11.81 -8.20
C VAL A 249 -4.15 13.24 -8.06
N ILE A 250 -3.12 13.44 -7.26
CA ILE A 250 -2.53 14.76 -6.97
C ILE A 250 -1.16 14.87 -7.64
N SER A 251 -0.90 15.97 -8.35
CA SER A 251 0.42 16.28 -8.91
C SER A 251 1.42 16.59 -7.78
N LEU A 252 2.60 15.99 -7.80
CA LEU A 252 3.65 16.34 -6.83
C LEU A 252 4.31 17.69 -7.14
N ASP A 253 4.24 18.17 -8.38
CA ASP A 253 4.91 19.40 -8.80
C ASP A 253 4.24 20.65 -8.21
N ASP A 254 2.90 20.69 -8.23
CA ASP A 254 2.11 21.86 -7.84
C ASP A 254 1.03 21.57 -6.78
N LEU A 255 0.93 20.32 -6.31
CA LEU A 255 -0.01 19.88 -5.27
C LEU A 255 -1.48 20.11 -5.65
N THR A 256 -1.80 19.99 -6.93
CA THR A 256 -3.18 20.10 -7.43
C THR A 256 -3.81 18.73 -7.68
N LEU A 257 -5.13 18.63 -7.47
CA LEU A 257 -5.93 17.47 -7.88
C LEU A 257 -6.04 17.46 -9.41
N THR A 258 -5.55 16.41 -10.05
CA THR A 258 -5.46 16.27 -11.51
C THR A 258 -6.44 15.25 -12.10
N ALA A 259 -6.87 14.26 -11.32
CA ALA A 259 -7.87 13.28 -11.73
C ALA A 259 -8.56 12.62 -10.52
N THR A 260 -9.70 12.00 -10.79
CA THR A 260 -10.41 11.10 -9.88
C THR A 260 -10.78 9.86 -10.69
N LEU A 261 -10.45 8.67 -10.18
CA LEU A 261 -10.58 7.40 -10.86
C LEU A 261 -11.58 6.52 -10.11
N ASP A 262 -12.56 5.96 -10.79
CA ASP A 262 -13.47 4.99 -10.20
C ASP A 262 -12.74 3.66 -9.95
N VAL A 263 -12.97 3.05 -8.78
CA VAL A 263 -12.45 1.73 -8.39
C VAL A 263 -13.57 0.90 -7.75
N GLY A 264 -13.23 -0.20 -7.07
CA GLY A 264 -14.21 -0.98 -6.32
C GLY A 264 -14.72 -0.27 -5.06
N GLU A 265 -15.73 -0.86 -4.43
CA GLU A 265 -16.42 -0.30 -3.27
C GLU A 265 -15.52 -0.29 -2.02
N TYR A 266 -15.53 0.86 -1.33
CA TYR A 266 -14.82 1.08 -0.08
C TYR A 266 -13.29 0.84 -0.16
N PRO A 267 -12.58 1.59 -1.03
CA PRO A 267 -11.13 1.44 -1.19
C PRO A 267 -10.39 1.92 0.07
N GLU A 268 -9.50 1.08 0.60
CA GLU A 268 -8.67 1.40 1.77
C GLU A 268 -7.18 1.36 1.44
N GLY A 269 -6.56 0.19 1.53
CA GLY A 269 -5.12 0.00 1.30
C GLY A 269 -4.72 0.34 -0.12
N ILE A 270 -3.62 1.08 -0.26
CA ILE A 270 -3.07 1.48 -1.54
C ILE A 270 -1.55 1.45 -1.49
N ASP A 271 -0.93 0.88 -2.52
CA ASP A 271 0.53 0.80 -2.64
C ASP A 271 0.94 0.82 -4.11
N ALA A 272 2.21 1.12 -4.36
CA ALA A 272 2.77 1.23 -5.71
C ALA A 272 3.76 0.10 -5.98
N THR A 273 3.84 -0.32 -7.24
CA THR A 273 4.94 -1.18 -7.67
C THR A 273 6.26 -0.41 -7.65
N HIS A 274 7.37 -1.11 -7.38
CA HIS A 274 8.72 -0.56 -7.26
C HIS A 274 9.20 0.12 -8.56
N ASP A 275 8.72 -0.37 -9.70
CA ASP A 275 8.96 0.25 -11.01
C ASP A 275 8.12 1.51 -11.26
N ASN A 276 7.30 1.94 -10.31
CA ASN A 276 6.40 3.08 -10.37
C ASN A 276 5.39 3.02 -11.54
N THR A 277 5.07 1.83 -12.08
CA THR A 277 4.17 1.70 -13.23
C THR A 277 2.73 1.37 -12.85
N ARG A 278 2.49 0.84 -11.65
CA ARG A 278 1.17 0.41 -11.19
C ARG A 278 0.86 0.92 -9.78
N ILE A 279 -0.42 1.17 -9.55
CA ILE A 279 -1.01 1.40 -8.23
C ILE A 279 -1.99 0.27 -7.96
N ILE A 280 -1.90 -0.32 -6.78
CA ILE A 280 -2.71 -1.46 -6.34
C ILE A 280 -3.61 -0.98 -5.21
N VAL A 281 -4.92 -1.21 -5.33
CA VAL A 281 -5.93 -0.69 -4.40
C VAL A 281 -6.77 -1.85 -3.87
N ALA A 282 -6.83 -2.02 -2.55
CA ALA A 282 -7.70 -2.98 -1.88
C ALA A 282 -9.09 -2.38 -1.66
N ASN A 283 -10.11 -3.00 -2.26
CA ASN A 283 -11.51 -2.56 -2.19
C ASN A 283 -12.27 -3.43 -1.18
N TRP A 284 -12.45 -2.93 0.05
CA TRP A 284 -12.93 -3.73 1.18
C TRP A 284 -14.25 -4.42 0.85
N PHE A 285 -15.27 -3.68 0.42
CA PHE A 285 -16.62 -4.24 0.26
C PHE A 285 -16.79 -5.03 -1.04
N SER A 286 -16.00 -4.74 -2.06
CA SER A 286 -16.01 -5.52 -3.31
C SER A 286 -15.26 -6.85 -3.21
N ASN A 287 -14.41 -7.06 -2.20
CA ASN A 287 -13.53 -8.24 -2.11
C ASN A 287 -12.60 -8.38 -3.32
N THR A 288 -12.12 -7.25 -3.83
CA THR A 288 -11.24 -7.18 -4.98
C THR A 288 -10.05 -6.26 -4.74
N VAL A 289 -9.06 -6.39 -5.62
CA VAL A 289 -7.98 -5.44 -5.81
C VAL A 289 -8.10 -4.82 -7.19
N SER A 290 -8.13 -3.48 -7.27
CA SER A 290 -8.00 -2.76 -8.54
C SER A 290 -6.52 -2.51 -8.86
N VAL A 291 -6.12 -2.74 -10.11
CA VAL A 291 -4.78 -2.44 -10.63
C VAL A 291 -4.89 -1.26 -11.57
N ILE A 292 -4.26 -0.13 -11.23
CA ILE A 292 -4.28 1.10 -12.01
C ILE A 292 -2.92 1.26 -12.71
N ASP A 293 -2.93 1.54 -14.00
CA ASP A 293 -1.74 1.98 -14.73
C ASP A 293 -1.45 3.45 -14.41
N ALA A 294 -0.31 3.72 -13.76
CA ALA A 294 0.01 5.03 -13.22
C ALA A 294 0.28 6.11 -14.30
N ALA A 295 0.56 5.70 -15.53
CA ALA A 295 0.83 6.61 -16.64
C ALA A 295 -0.47 7.03 -17.33
N THR A 296 -1.33 6.08 -17.63
CA THR A 296 -2.61 6.27 -18.35
C THR A 296 -3.77 6.62 -17.43
N LEU A 297 -3.62 6.40 -16.11
CA LEU A 297 -4.65 6.61 -15.09
C LEU A 297 -5.92 5.79 -15.39
N GLN A 298 -5.74 4.54 -15.81
CA GLN A 298 -6.83 3.60 -16.09
C GLN A 298 -6.73 2.39 -15.17
N VAL A 299 -7.87 1.90 -14.68
CA VAL A 299 -7.96 0.57 -14.09
C VAL A 299 -7.75 -0.45 -15.21
N VAL A 300 -6.66 -1.20 -15.17
CA VAL A 300 -6.27 -2.17 -16.19
C VAL A 300 -6.57 -3.61 -15.79
N ASN A 301 -6.83 -3.85 -14.51
CA ASN A 301 -7.23 -5.16 -14.01
C ASN A 301 -8.01 -5.06 -12.70
N GLU A 302 -8.80 -6.09 -12.41
CA GLU A 302 -9.45 -6.31 -11.13
C GLU A 302 -9.26 -7.77 -10.73
N ILE A 303 -8.80 -8.01 -9.49
CA ILE A 303 -8.38 -9.33 -9.01
C ILE A 303 -9.19 -9.67 -7.77
N GLU A 304 -9.86 -10.81 -7.75
CA GLU A 304 -10.57 -11.30 -6.56
C GLU A 304 -9.59 -11.62 -5.42
N THR A 305 -10.02 -11.37 -4.17
CA THR A 305 -9.26 -11.69 -2.96
C THR A 305 -10.08 -12.49 -1.96
N GLY A 306 -9.54 -12.71 -0.77
CA GLY A 306 -10.34 -13.06 0.40
C GLY A 306 -11.31 -11.94 0.81
N ASP A 307 -12.22 -12.26 1.73
CA ASP A 307 -13.24 -11.33 2.22
C ASP A 307 -12.64 -10.21 3.09
N GLY A 308 -13.00 -8.97 2.75
CA GLY A 308 -12.60 -7.74 3.41
C GLY A 308 -11.12 -7.35 3.24
N PRO A 309 -10.60 -7.23 2.00
CA PRO A 309 -9.23 -6.81 1.78
C PRO A 309 -9.01 -5.39 2.31
N ARG A 310 -7.99 -5.23 3.16
CA ARG A 310 -7.70 -3.98 3.86
C ARG A 310 -6.31 -3.44 3.55
N ALA A 311 -5.29 -4.31 3.56
CA ALA A 311 -3.90 -4.04 3.21
C ALA A 311 -3.35 -2.69 3.72
N PHE A 312 -3.49 -2.41 5.02
CA PHE A 312 -3.09 -1.12 5.58
C PHE A 312 -1.59 -1.06 5.86
N GLY A 313 -0.83 -0.44 4.94
CA GLY A 313 0.62 -0.22 5.07
C GLY A 313 1.37 -0.39 3.76
N LEU A 314 2.57 -1.00 3.83
CA LEU A 314 3.40 -1.37 2.66
C LEU A 314 3.20 -2.86 2.39
N PHE A 315 2.63 -3.21 1.25
CA PHE A 315 2.18 -4.58 0.98
C PHE A 315 2.66 -5.15 -0.34
N ILE A 316 3.53 -4.45 -1.06
CA ILE A 316 4.14 -4.93 -2.30
C ILE A 316 5.65 -5.14 -2.09
N THR A 317 6.19 -6.23 -2.62
CA THR A 317 7.63 -6.49 -2.71
C THR A 317 8.01 -6.92 -4.13
N GLU A 318 9.27 -6.71 -4.51
CA GLU A 318 9.84 -7.40 -5.67
C GLU A 318 10.08 -8.88 -5.35
N ASP A 319 9.83 -9.74 -6.33
CA ASP A 319 10.22 -11.13 -6.25
C ASP A 319 11.72 -11.22 -6.48
N ASP A 320 12.45 -11.88 -5.58
CA ASP A 320 13.86 -12.21 -5.80
C ASP A 320 13.99 -13.01 -7.10
N ARG A 321 14.88 -12.56 -8.00
CA ARG A 321 15.25 -13.31 -9.22
C ARG A 321 16.19 -14.48 -8.92
#